data_AF-A0A0Q7BBQ0-F1
#
_entry.id   AF-A0A0Q7BBQ0-F1
#
_cell.length_a   1.000
_cell.length_b   1.000
_cell.length_c   1.000
_cell.angle_alpha   90.00
_cell.angle_beta   90.00
_cell.angle_gamma   90.00
#
_symmetry.space_group_name_H-M   'P 1'
#
loop_
_entity.id
_entity.type
_entity.pdbx_description
1 polymer ?
#
loop_
_entity_poly.entity_id
_entity_poly.type
_entity_poly.pdbx_seq_one_letter_code
_entity_poly.pdbx_strand_id
1 'polypeptide(L)'
;MTIRPHSPISLPRRRVCGSLLGSLAAPLLPATDAAAAAPLPSAEVRLALLMGNRSYPTPFDLPPIPKNLRDLEAVLARRGFQVTSALDLDLPAARRVLEQFIAEAAASPADTTVFFYFGGHGIQVDASNLLLPAGLNPSAKGELLQTGSVQLLSDVVRRLPARREGMIIAVVDACRTGLRAGEVVGLNQVEAPPGCLITFSTGAGKPAIAPAVETQNTFYTGSLVKLMNSVSDQTTFPELMQLVRSDVRETMLNHPVAAVRELAQDPFIADHTRVRLTVEPKREGAAAPAGPDINEEAELKKLEQLAWPAEVVQVAEAFLKARPDSPFAPGVQVARDGARAALAALRRNDVRLFRTAFSLNEDMPNEQRQDLLRCGRGDKDAAARMAWRFRGESSGGGDGYGRASSAQSRYEGWMQFAVALGNGIASYELALHFRKNGQPLLASQFEARARDLGYTPPPNLDNVRK
;
A
#
# COMPACT_ATOMS: atom_id res chain seq x y z
N MET A 1 -73.66 -34.00 -30.69
CA MET A 1 -73.70 -35.19 -29.83
C MET A 1 -72.64 -34.97 -28.76
N THR A 2 -72.93 -34.18 -27.73
CA THR A 2 -73.30 -34.71 -26.40
C THR A 2 -74.30 -33.80 -25.68
N ILE A 3 -75.17 -34.45 -24.92
CA ILE A 3 -76.38 -33.98 -24.25
C ILE A 3 -76.03 -33.62 -22.78
N ARG A 4 -76.75 -32.63 -22.23
CA ARG A 4 -76.77 -32.14 -20.81
C ARG A 4 -77.36 -33.23 -19.84
N PRO A 5 -77.90 -32.99 -18.62
CA PRO A 5 -78.05 -31.81 -17.70
C PRO A 5 -77.80 -32.20 -16.19
N HIS A 6 -77.91 -31.37 -15.13
CA HIS A 6 -79.10 -30.66 -14.58
C HIS A 6 -78.76 -29.67 -13.43
N SER A 7 -79.64 -28.66 -13.32
CA SER A 7 -79.89 -27.50 -12.44
C SER A 7 -80.14 -27.83 -10.93
N PRO A 8 -80.66 -26.94 -10.00
CA PRO A 8 -81.24 -25.58 -10.11
C PRO A 8 -80.94 -24.54 -8.96
N ILE A 9 -81.01 -23.22 -9.22
CA ILE A 9 -82.02 -22.18 -8.82
C ILE A 9 -82.17 -21.88 -7.30
N SER A 10 -81.89 -20.63 -6.89
CA SER A 10 -82.86 -19.73 -6.24
C SER A 10 -82.29 -18.33 -5.87
N LEU A 11 -82.95 -17.29 -6.39
CA LEU A 11 -83.08 -15.93 -5.82
C LEU A 11 -84.53 -15.86 -5.26
N PRO A 12 -84.99 -14.89 -4.41
CA PRO A 12 -84.61 -13.46 -4.40
C PRO A 12 -84.71 -12.71 -3.04
N ARG A 13 -84.27 -11.43 -2.99
CA ARG A 13 -85.09 -10.22 -2.69
C ARG A 13 -84.25 -9.04 -2.16
N ARG A 14 -84.43 -7.90 -2.84
CA ARG A 14 -84.02 -6.55 -2.43
C ARG A 14 -84.65 -6.15 -1.08
N ARG A 15 -83.88 -5.47 -0.23
CA ARG A 15 -84.34 -4.29 0.52
C ARG A 15 -83.24 -3.23 0.57
N VAL A 16 -83.62 -2.02 0.19
CA VAL A 16 -82.86 -0.78 0.29
C VAL A 16 -83.14 -0.18 1.67
N CYS A 17 -82.12 0.45 2.28
CA CYS A 17 -82.16 1.69 3.08
C CYS A 17 -81.14 1.65 4.23
N GLY A 18 -80.45 2.78 4.44
CA GLY A 18 -79.87 3.10 5.74
C GLY A 18 -78.37 3.38 5.71
N SER A 19 -78.01 4.53 5.15
CA SER A 19 -76.80 5.27 5.50
C SER A 19 -76.64 5.42 7.02
N LEU A 20 -75.43 5.21 7.53
CA LEU A 20 -74.84 5.97 8.66
C LEU A 20 -73.33 5.76 8.64
N LEU A 21 -72.62 6.84 8.31
CA LEU A 21 -71.17 6.99 8.45
C LEU A 21 -70.79 6.89 9.94
N GLY A 22 -69.95 5.91 10.27
CA GLY A 22 -69.28 5.81 11.56
C GLY A 22 -67.77 5.81 11.34
N SER A 23 -67.16 6.99 11.44
CA SER A 23 -65.73 7.24 11.31
C SER A 23 -64.98 6.64 12.51
N LEU A 24 -64.30 5.51 12.32
CA LEU A 24 -63.27 5.03 13.26
C LEU A 24 -61.92 5.57 12.81
N ALA A 25 -61.52 6.71 13.39
CA ALA A 25 -60.18 7.26 13.24
C ALA A 25 -59.19 6.38 14.05
N ALA A 26 -58.42 5.56 13.35
CA ALA A 26 -57.20 4.99 13.90
C ALA A 26 -56.14 6.11 14.01
N PRO A 27 -55.41 6.24 15.13
CA PRO A 27 -54.31 7.20 15.20
C PRO A 27 -53.20 6.72 14.26
N LEU A 28 -52.96 7.46 13.18
CA LEU A 28 -51.72 7.36 12.43
C LEU A 28 -50.59 7.79 13.37
N LEU A 29 -49.77 6.83 13.80
CA LEU A 29 -48.44 7.15 14.30
C LEU A 29 -47.67 7.80 13.16
N PRO A 30 -47.02 8.97 13.36
CA PRO A 30 -46.16 9.52 12.33
C PRO A 30 -45.02 8.53 12.09
N ALA A 31 -44.91 8.04 10.86
CA ALA A 31 -43.70 7.39 10.41
C ALA A 31 -42.59 8.44 10.53
N THR A 32 -41.72 8.28 11.53
CA THR A 32 -40.46 9.01 11.58
C THR A 32 -39.64 8.53 10.40
N ASP A 33 -39.69 9.29 9.32
CA ASP A 33 -38.71 9.24 8.26
C ASP A 33 -37.35 9.49 8.93
N ALA A 34 -36.59 8.43 9.15
CA ALA A 34 -35.18 8.54 9.48
C ALA A 34 -34.50 9.08 8.23
N ALA A 35 -34.55 10.40 8.05
CA ALA A 35 -33.74 11.10 7.08
C ALA A 35 -32.30 10.64 7.29
N ALA A 36 -31.78 9.86 6.36
CA ALA A 36 -30.37 9.50 6.34
C ALA A 36 -29.60 10.82 6.31
N ALA A 37 -29.00 11.18 7.45
CA ALA A 37 -28.22 12.39 7.57
C ALA A 37 -27.15 12.34 6.46
N ALA A 38 -27.17 13.34 5.57
CA ALA A 38 -26.13 13.48 4.57
C ALA A 38 -24.77 13.50 5.29
N PRO A 39 -23.74 12.82 4.77
CA PRO A 39 -22.43 12.85 5.39
C PRO A 39 -21.98 14.30 5.57
N LEU A 40 -21.51 14.63 6.77
CA LEU A 40 -20.90 15.93 7.04
C LEU A 40 -19.75 16.18 6.03
N PRO A 41 -19.58 17.42 5.55
CA PRO A 41 -18.52 17.74 4.60
C PRO A 41 -17.14 17.35 5.17
N SER A 42 -16.27 16.82 4.32
CA SER A 42 -14.91 16.46 4.71
C SER A 42 -14.10 17.74 4.98
N ALA A 43 -13.44 17.80 6.13
CA ALA A 43 -12.50 18.86 6.49
C ALA A 43 -11.16 18.73 5.77
N GLU A 44 -10.92 17.58 5.11
CA GLU A 44 -9.72 17.32 4.31
C GLU A 44 -10.08 16.88 2.89
N VAL A 45 -9.26 17.28 1.92
CA VAL A 45 -9.45 16.90 0.51
C VAL A 45 -8.76 15.55 0.26
N ARG A 46 -9.50 14.62 -0.35
CA ARG A 46 -8.98 13.30 -0.75
C ARG A 46 -9.31 13.07 -2.22
N LEU A 47 -8.27 12.88 -3.04
CA LEU A 47 -8.41 12.68 -4.49
C LEU A 47 -7.90 11.29 -4.85
N ALA A 48 -8.61 10.57 -5.71
CA ALA A 48 -8.21 9.26 -6.18
C ALA A 48 -8.28 9.15 -7.71
N LEU A 49 -7.22 8.65 -8.33
CA LEU A 49 -7.23 8.20 -9.72
C LEU A 49 -7.03 6.67 -9.76
N LEU A 50 -8.03 5.96 -10.28
CA LEU A 50 -7.96 4.52 -10.51
C LEU A 50 -7.86 4.27 -12.01
N MET A 51 -6.70 3.77 -12.46
CA MET A 51 -6.50 3.31 -13.82
C MET A 51 -6.48 1.79 -13.86
N GLY A 52 -7.26 1.18 -14.73
CA GLY A 52 -7.22 -0.26 -14.95
C GLY A 52 -7.17 -0.59 -16.42
N ASN A 53 -6.34 -1.57 -16.80
CA ASN A 53 -6.29 -2.10 -18.15
C ASN A 53 -6.49 -3.62 -18.09
N ARG A 54 -7.59 -4.06 -18.70
CA ARG A 54 -7.94 -5.46 -18.96
C ARG A 54 -7.51 -5.87 -20.36
N SER A 55 -7.78 -5.01 -21.35
CA SER A 55 -7.78 -5.35 -22.76
C SER A 55 -6.38 -5.33 -23.35
N TYR A 56 -5.81 -6.51 -23.58
CA TYR A 56 -4.49 -6.69 -24.18
C TYR A 56 -4.57 -7.72 -25.31
N PRO A 57 -3.60 -7.76 -26.24
CA PRO A 57 -3.56 -8.83 -27.23
C PRO A 57 -3.53 -10.21 -26.57
N THR A 58 -4.25 -11.19 -27.13
CA THR A 58 -4.24 -12.57 -26.64
C THR A 58 -2.79 -13.10 -26.53
N PRO A 59 -2.41 -13.81 -25.45
CA PRO A 59 -3.23 -14.30 -24.33
C PRO A 59 -3.22 -13.40 -23.08
N PHE A 60 -2.90 -12.11 -23.21
CA PHE A 60 -2.55 -11.26 -22.08
C PHE A 60 -3.71 -10.54 -21.39
N ASP A 61 -4.97 -10.86 -21.70
CA ASP A 61 -6.10 -10.21 -21.05
C ASP A 61 -6.13 -10.43 -19.54
N LEU A 62 -6.64 -9.44 -18.80
CA LEU A 62 -6.77 -9.48 -17.33
C LEU A 62 -8.24 -9.30 -16.90
N PRO A 63 -9.07 -10.36 -16.94
CA PRO A 63 -10.51 -10.29 -16.65
C PRO A 63 -10.92 -9.63 -15.32
N PRO A 64 -10.19 -9.76 -14.20
CA PRO A 64 -10.57 -9.16 -12.91
C PRO A 64 -10.62 -7.63 -12.85
N ILE A 65 -9.91 -6.94 -13.76
CA ILE A 65 -9.62 -5.51 -13.62
C ILE A 65 -10.87 -4.61 -13.53
N PRO A 66 -11.94 -4.80 -14.32
CA PRO A 66 -13.16 -4.00 -14.18
C PRO A 66 -13.82 -4.16 -12.80
N LYS A 67 -13.75 -5.36 -12.20
CA LYS A 67 -14.28 -5.59 -10.85
C LYS A 67 -13.40 -4.96 -9.78
N ASN A 68 -12.08 -5.08 -9.92
CA ASN A 68 -11.12 -4.40 -9.04
C ASN A 68 -11.42 -2.90 -8.95
N LEU A 69 -11.57 -2.23 -10.10
CA LEU A 69 -11.86 -0.80 -10.15
C LEU A 69 -13.19 -0.46 -9.46
N ARG A 70 -14.26 -1.20 -9.77
CA ARG A 70 -15.60 -0.95 -9.22
C ARG A 70 -15.63 -1.06 -7.69
N ASP A 71 -15.04 -2.12 -7.15
CA ASP A 71 -15.05 -2.36 -5.71
C ASP A 71 -14.15 -1.37 -4.97
N LEU A 72 -12.99 -1.04 -5.57
CA LEU A 72 -12.06 -0.09 -5.00
C LEU A 72 -12.61 1.34 -5.03
N GLU A 73 -13.26 1.75 -6.13
CA GLU A 73 -13.98 3.01 -6.24
C GLU A 73 -15.04 3.13 -5.15
N ALA A 74 -15.87 2.10 -4.97
CA ALA A 74 -16.93 2.12 -3.97
C ALA A 74 -16.40 2.26 -2.54
N VAL A 75 -15.30 1.57 -2.19
CA VAL A 75 -14.73 1.66 -0.83
C VAL A 75 -13.95 2.96 -0.61
N LEU A 76 -13.23 3.48 -1.61
CA LEU A 76 -12.53 4.76 -1.50
C LEU A 76 -13.52 5.93 -1.39
N ALA A 77 -14.62 5.90 -2.14
CA ALA A 77 -15.70 6.89 -2.00
C ALA A 77 -16.28 6.89 -0.58
N ARG A 78 -16.49 5.73 0.04
CA ARG A 78 -16.90 5.63 1.46
C ARG A 78 -15.87 6.21 2.42
N ARG A 79 -14.57 6.14 2.07
CA ARG A 79 -13.47 6.77 2.80
C ARG A 79 -13.20 8.22 2.38
N GLY A 80 -14.18 8.88 1.75
CA GLY A 80 -14.16 10.31 1.46
C GLY A 80 -13.32 10.74 0.27
N PHE A 81 -12.84 9.80 -0.57
CA PHE A 81 -12.13 10.14 -1.79
C PHE A 81 -13.09 10.59 -2.90
N GLN A 82 -12.71 11.64 -3.61
CA GLN A 82 -13.25 11.98 -4.92
C GLN A 82 -12.52 11.09 -5.94
N VAL A 83 -13.24 10.13 -6.51
CA VAL A 83 -12.65 9.08 -7.35
C VAL A 83 -12.88 9.37 -8.83
N THR A 84 -11.79 9.42 -9.59
CA THR A 84 -11.79 9.31 -11.05
C THR A 84 -11.35 7.91 -11.43
N SER A 85 -12.20 7.15 -12.12
CA SER A 85 -11.92 5.77 -12.56
C SER A 85 -11.86 5.70 -14.08
N ALA A 86 -10.85 5.04 -14.64
CA ALA A 86 -10.67 4.88 -16.08
C ALA A 86 -10.22 3.46 -16.43
N LEU A 87 -10.93 2.84 -17.38
CA LEU A 87 -10.72 1.46 -17.81
C LEU A 87 -10.27 1.43 -19.27
N ASP A 88 -9.30 0.57 -19.58
CA ASP A 88 -8.84 0.24 -20.93
C ASP A 88 -8.37 1.46 -21.75
N LEU A 89 -7.49 2.26 -21.16
CA LEU A 89 -6.92 3.44 -21.82
C LEU A 89 -5.70 3.07 -22.68
N ASP A 90 -5.72 3.51 -23.95
CA ASP A 90 -4.51 3.57 -24.76
C ASP A 90 -3.52 4.63 -24.22
N LEU A 91 -2.29 4.66 -24.75
CA LEU A 91 -1.26 5.56 -24.22
C LEU A 91 -1.65 7.05 -24.28
N PRO A 92 -2.17 7.59 -25.40
CA PRO A 92 -2.62 8.99 -25.45
C PRO A 92 -3.72 9.29 -24.43
N ALA A 93 -4.72 8.43 -24.27
CA ALA A 93 -5.79 8.62 -23.31
C ALA A 93 -5.29 8.52 -21.87
N ALA A 94 -4.45 7.53 -21.56
CA ALA A 94 -3.83 7.37 -20.25
C ALA A 94 -3.04 8.62 -19.84
N ARG A 95 -2.23 9.17 -20.76
CA ARG A 95 -1.51 10.43 -20.53
C ARG A 95 -2.46 11.59 -20.27
N ARG A 96 -3.52 11.76 -21.07
CA ARG A 96 -4.50 12.84 -20.86
C ARG A 96 -5.17 12.77 -19.50
N VAL A 97 -5.64 11.59 -19.08
CA VAL A 97 -6.27 11.40 -17.77
C VAL A 97 -5.29 11.69 -16.64
N LEU A 98 -4.04 11.23 -16.78
CA LEU A 98 -2.98 11.51 -15.82
C LEU A 98 -2.65 13.00 -15.71
N GLU A 99 -2.55 13.72 -16.84
CA GLU A 99 -2.35 15.18 -16.85
C GLU A 99 -3.47 15.91 -16.10
N GLN A 100 -4.73 15.53 -16.37
CA GLN A 100 -5.89 16.14 -15.74
C GLN A 100 -5.86 15.93 -14.22
N PHE A 101 -5.57 14.71 -13.78
CA PHE A 101 -5.46 14.40 -12.35
C PHE A 101 -4.28 15.10 -11.68
N ILE A 102 -3.13 15.20 -12.36
CA ILE A 102 -1.97 15.97 -11.84
C ILE A 102 -2.33 17.44 -11.69
N ALA A 103 -3.07 18.03 -12.64
CA ALA A 103 -3.52 19.41 -12.56
C ALA A 103 -4.54 19.62 -11.42
N GLU A 104 -5.48 18.69 -11.23
CA GLU A 104 -6.42 18.70 -10.11
C GLU A 104 -5.69 18.60 -8.77
N ALA A 105 -4.73 17.67 -8.66
CA ALA A 105 -3.86 17.56 -7.51
C ALA A 105 -3.10 18.87 -7.27
N ALA A 106 -2.52 19.49 -8.30
CA ALA A 106 -1.83 20.78 -8.16
C ALA A 106 -2.72 21.93 -7.67
N ALA A 107 -4.01 21.90 -8.02
CA ALA A 107 -4.99 22.89 -7.57
C ALA A 107 -5.53 22.64 -6.14
N SER A 108 -5.34 21.44 -5.60
CA SER A 108 -5.83 21.06 -4.26
C SER A 108 -4.90 21.51 -3.11
N PRO A 109 -5.43 21.67 -1.88
CA PRO A 109 -4.67 22.06 -0.69
C PRO A 109 -3.42 21.21 -0.39
N ALA A 110 -2.47 21.76 0.39
CA ALA A 110 -1.19 21.10 0.69
C ALA A 110 -1.30 19.85 1.59
N ASP A 111 -2.41 19.73 2.33
CA ASP A 111 -2.78 18.61 3.19
C ASP A 111 -3.59 17.52 2.48
N THR A 112 -3.84 17.68 1.17
CA THR A 112 -4.60 16.72 0.35
C THR A 112 -3.96 15.34 0.38
N THR A 113 -4.79 14.30 0.60
CA THR A 113 -4.40 12.90 0.37
C THR A 113 -4.67 12.54 -1.08
N VAL A 114 -3.62 12.15 -1.80
CA VAL A 114 -3.71 11.74 -3.21
C VAL A 114 -3.51 10.23 -3.29
N PHE A 115 -4.45 9.52 -3.91
CA PHE A 115 -4.40 8.08 -4.11
C PHE A 115 -4.34 7.78 -5.62
N PHE A 116 -3.30 7.08 -6.05
CA PHE A 116 -3.18 6.57 -7.40
C PHE A 116 -3.22 5.05 -7.35
N TYR A 117 -4.06 4.42 -8.17
CA TYR A 117 -4.10 2.98 -8.36
C TYR A 117 -3.91 2.63 -9.82
N PHE A 118 -3.08 1.63 -10.09
CA PHE A 118 -2.97 0.99 -11.38
C PHE A 118 -3.20 -0.51 -11.26
N GLY A 119 -4.15 -1.04 -12.04
CA GLY A 119 -4.36 -2.48 -12.21
C GLY A 119 -4.15 -2.91 -13.65
N GLY A 120 -3.21 -3.82 -13.94
CA GLY A 120 -2.91 -4.21 -15.33
C GLY A 120 -1.59 -4.95 -15.50
N HIS A 121 -0.97 -4.86 -16.68
CA HIS A 121 0.40 -5.34 -16.87
C HIS A 121 1.43 -4.28 -16.46
N GLY A 122 2.45 -4.72 -15.74
CA GLY A 122 3.55 -3.89 -15.28
C GLY A 122 4.88 -4.58 -15.48
N ILE A 123 5.78 -3.97 -16.24
CA ILE A 123 7.08 -4.58 -16.56
C ILE A 123 8.22 -3.66 -16.16
N GLN A 124 9.37 -4.25 -15.89
CA GLN A 124 10.61 -3.51 -15.72
C GLN A 124 11.43 -3.54 -17.01
N VAL A 125 11.84 -2.38 -17.48
CA VAL A 125 12.88 -2.25 -18.51
C VAL A 125 13.89 -1.21 -18.04
N ASP A 126 15.18 -1.53 -18.10
CA ASP A 126 16.29 -0.66 -17.68
C ASP A 126 16.08 -0.02 -16.29
N ALA A 127 15.76 -0.87 -15.31
CA ALA A 127 15.44 -0.50 -13.92
C ALA A 127 14.20 0.39 -13.72
N SER A 128 13.47 0.73 -14.79
CA SER A 128 12.26 1.56 -14.76
C SER A 128 11.01 0.72 -14.74
N ASN A 129 10.07 1.06 -13.85
CA ASN A 129 8.77 0.41 -13.72
C ASN A 129 7.78 1.04 -14.71
N LEU A 130 7.36 0.26 -15.70
CA LEU A 130 6.45 0.66 -16.76
C LEU A 130 5.06 0.10 -16.50
N LEU A 131 4.04 0.96 -16.60
CA LEU A 131 2.62 0.63 -16.53
C LEU A 131 2.09 0.58 -17.96
N LEU A 132 1.66 -0.60 -18.41
CA LEU A 132 1.31 -0.82 -19.82
C LEU A 132 -0.12 -0.34 -20.10
N PRO A 133 -0.32 0.57 -21.08
CA PRO A 133 -1.65 0.94 -21.56
C PRO A 133 -2.36 -0.23 -22.23
N ALA A 134 -3.68 -0.14 -22.36
CA ALA A 134 -4.48 -1.13 -23.09
C ALA A 134 -4.00 -1.25 -24.55
N GLY A 135 -4.10 -2.46 -25.09
CA GLY A 135 -3.68 -2.80 -26.45
C GLY A 135 -2.17 -2.95 -26.66
N LEU A 136 -1.31 -2.50 -25.73
CA LEU A 136 0.14 -2.72 -25.85
C LEU A 136 0.50 -4.18 -25.52
N ASN A 137 1.12 -4.88 -26.47
CA ASN A 137 1.56 -6.26 -26.27
C ASN A 137 2.66 -6.33 -25.18
N PRO A 138 2.43 -7.01 -24.04
CA PRO A 138 3.43 -7.15 -22.98
C PRO A 138 4.72 -7.90 -23.39
N SER A 139 4.67 -8.68 -24.47
CA SER A 139 5.84 -9.36 -25.06
C SER A 139 6.60 -8.51 -26.09
N ALA A 140 6.24 -7.24 -26.27
CA ALA A 140 6.96 -6.35 -27.18
C ALA A 140 8.43 -6.18 -26.78
N LYS A 141 9.25 -5.73 -27.74
CA LYS A 141 10.66 -5.39 -27.47
C LYS A 141 10.76 -4.26 -26.45
N GLY A 142 11.82 -4.27 -25.64
CA GLY A 142 12.05 -3.28 -24.57
C GLY A 142 11.95 -1.81 -25.02
N GLU A 143 12.48 -1.46 -26.20
CA GLU A 143 12.40 -0.11 -26.77
C GLU A 143 10.95 0.35 -27.03
N LEU A 144 10.11 -0.54 -27.58
CA LEU A 144 8.70 -0.26 -27.80
C LEU A 144 7.95 -0.16 -26.47
N LEU A 145 8.29 -1.01 -25.49
CA LEU A 145 7.71 -0.92 -24.15
C LEU A 145 8.07 0.39 -23.46
N GLN A 146 9.32 0.85 -23.54
CA GLN A 146 9.78 2.10 -22.94
C GLN A 146 9.06 3.33 -23.52
N THR A 147 8.93 3.40 -24.85
CA THR A 147 8.29 4.53 -25.54
C THR A 147 6.77 4.46 -25.49
N GLY A 148 6.22 3.24 -25.42
CA GLY A 148 4.80 2.93 -25.46
C GLY A 148 4.10 2.84 -24.10
N SER A 149 4.79 3.07 -22.98
CA SER A 149 4.23 2.93 -21.63
C SER A 149 4.26 4.21 -20.81
N VAL A 150 3.63 4.17 -19.64
CA VAL A 150 3.74 5.19 -18.58
C VAL A 150 4.77 4.73 -17.55
N GLN A 151 5.73 5.57 -17.20
CA GLN A 151 6.69 5.25 -16.14
C GLN A 151 6.16 5.64 -14.76
N LEU A 152 6.11 4.70 -13.82
CA LEU A 152 5.53 4.94 -12.49
C LEU A 152 6.16 6.12 -11.76
N LEU A 153 7.49 6.19 -11.70
CA LEU A 153 8.16 7.24 -10.94
C LEU A 153 8.19 8.58 -11.68
N SER A 154 8.64 8.60 -12.94
CA SER A 154 8.84 9.86 -13.66
C SER A 154 7.55 10.48 -14.19
N ASP A 155 6.57 9.68 -14.55
CA ASP A 155 5.36 10.18 -15.22
C ASP A 155 4.19 10.33 -14.22
N VAL A 156 4.20 9.57 -13.13
CA VAL A 156 3.13 9.62 -12.10
C VAL A 156 3.65 10.24 -10.79
N VAL A 157 4.44 9.50 -10.01
CA VAL A 157 4.73 9.85 -8.61
C VAL A 157 5.47 11.18 -8.47
N ARG A 158 6.50 11.42 -9.28
CA ARG A 158 7.31 12.66 -9.21
C ARG A 158 6.63 13.87 -9.83
N ARG A 159 5.57 13.67 -10.60
CA ARG A 159 4.80 14.77 -11.22
C ARG A 159 3.65 15.24 -10.36
N LEU A 160 3.19 14.41 -9.43
CA LEU A 160 2.29 14.86 -8.38
C LEU A 160 3.02 15.85 -7.46
N PRO A 161 2.37 16.96 -7.06
CA PRO A 161 2.96 17.96 -6.19
C PRO A 161 3.27 17.37 -4.81
N ALA A 162 4.46 17.69 -4.28
CA ALA A 162 4.85 17.23 -2.96
C ALA A 162 3.85 17.70 -1.88
N ARG A 163 3.37 16.75 -1.07
CA ARG A 163 2.42 17.02 0.02
C ARG A 163 3.15 17.06 1.35
N ARG A 164 3.36 18.26 1.90
CA ARG A 164 4.06 18.42 3.20
C ARG A 164 3.18 18.02 4.38
N GLU A 165 1.90 18.35 4.29
CA GLU A 165 0.90 18.10 5.33
C GLU A 165 -0.05 16.96 4.94
N GLY A 166 0.01 16.51 3.69
CA GLY A 166 -0.75 15.40 3.14
C GLY A 166 0.14 14.21 2.79
N MET A 167 -0.35 13.35 1.89
CA MET A 167 0.36 12.15 1.47
C MET A 167 -0.02 11.76 0.04
N ILE A 168 0.93 11.17 -0.68
CA ILE A 168 0.68 10.50 -1.96
C ILE A 168 0.77 8.98 -1.74
N ILE A 169 -0.29 8.26 -2.07
CA ILE A 169 -0.34 6.79 -2.00
C ILE A 169 -0.42 6.27 -3.42
N ALA A 170 0.55 5.48 -3.86
CA ALA A 170 0.58 4.85 -5.17
C ALA A 170 0.50 3.32 -5.02
N VAL A 171 -0.57 2.72 -5.51
CA VAL A 171 -0.83 1.28 -5.47
C VAL A 171 -0.72 0.71 -6.87
N VAL A 172 0.17 -0.25 -7.06
CA VAL A 172 0.38 -0.91 -8.37
C VAL A 172 0.07 -2.39 -8.22
N ASP A 173 -1.12 -2.77 -8.66
CA ASP A 173 -1.59 -4.14 -8.73
C ASP A 173 -1.36 -4.72 -10.13
N ALA A 174 -0.09 -5.00 -10.43
CA ALA A 174 0.33 -5.35 -11.78
C ALA A 174 1.12 -6.66 -11.87
N CYS A 175 0.88 -7.42 -12.94
CA CYS A 175 1.57 -8.68 -13.20
C CYS A 175 3.05 -8.44 -13.52
N ARG A 176 3.94 -9.10 -12.78
CA ARG A 176 5.39 -9.19 -13.03
C ARG A 176 5.67 -10.24 -14.12
N THR A 177 5.66 -9.86 -15.39
CA THR A 177 5.99 -10.79 -16.51
C THR A 177 7.27 -10.37 -17.23
N GLY A 178 8.39 -11.03 -16.96
CA GLY A 178 9.52 -11.09 -17.87
C GLY A 178 9.31 -12.25 -18.83
N LEU A 179 8.81 -12.00 -20.04
CA LEU A 179 8.47 -13.06 -21.01
C LEU A 179 9.68 -13.49 -21.86
N ARG A 180 10.82 -13.74 -21.20
CA ARG A 180 11.91 -14.52 -21.77
C ARG A 180 12.14 -15.75 -20.88
N ALA A 181 12.20 -16.92 -21.51
CA ALA A 181 12.49 -18.17 -20.83
C ALA A 181 13.80 -18.03 -20.02
N GLY A 182 13.68 -18.02 -18.69
CA GLY A 182 14.81 -17.90 -17.76
C GLY A 182 14.88 -16.62 -16.94
N GLU A 183 14.08 -15.58 -17.22
CA GLU A 183 14.14 -14.29 -16.50
C GLU A 183 12.77 -13.90 -15.93
N VAL A 184 12.47 -14.35 -14.72
CA VAL A 184 11.32 -13.84 -13.93
C VAL A 184 11.68 -12.46 -13.39
N VAL A 185 11.70 -11.44 -14.24
CA VAL A 185 11.95 -10.05 -13.83
C VAL A 185 10.60 -9.37 -13.62
N GLY A 186 10.33 -9.02 -12.37
CA GLY A 186 9.17 -8.22 -12.02
C GLY A 186 9.45 -6.73 -11.99
N LEU A 187 8.47 -5.94 -11.53
CA LEU A 187 8.69 -4.54 -11.18
C LEU A 187 9.83 -4.44 -10.17
N ASN A 188 10.71 -3.48 -10.44
CA ASN A 188 11.85 -3.15 -9.63
C ASN A 188 11.41 -2.58 -8.29
N GLN A 189 12.23 -2.78 -7.25
CA GLN A 189 12.05 -1.99 -6.02
C GLN A 189 12.22 -0.50 -6.31
N VAL A 190 11.52 0.33 -5.56
CA VAL A 190 11.62 1.79 -5.65
C VAL A 190 11.87 2.39 -4.28
N GLU A 191 12.46 3.58 -4.26
CA GLU A 191 12.46 4.45 -3.10
C GLU A 191 11.29 5.43 -3.21
N ALA A 192 10.47 5.52 -2.15
CA ALA A 192 9.38 6.48 -2.10
C ALA A 192 9.94 7.90 -1.90
N PRO A 193 9.55 8.89 -2.75
CA PRO A 193 9.85 10.29 -2.47
C PRO A 193 9.25 10.73 -1.14
N PRO A 194 9.77 11.79 -0.51
CA PRO A 194 9.23 12.24 0.77
C PRO A 194 7.73 12.59 0.69
N GLY A 195 6.95 12.12 1.66
CA GLY A 195 5.49 12.23 1.67
C GLY A 195 4.77 11.16 0.86
N CYS A 196 5.48 10.19 0.28
CA CYS A 196 4.88 9.12 -0.53
C CYS A 196 4.86 7.76 0.18
N LEU A 197 3.83 6.98 -0.14
CA LEU A 197 3.70 5.56 0.17
C LEU A 197 3.46 4.82 -1.15
N ILE A 198 4.39 3.95 -1.56
CA ILE A 198 4.28 3.18 -2.80
C ILE A 198 4.17 1.71 -2.48
N THR A 199 3.17 1.02 -3.02
CA THR A 199 2.92 -0.40 -2.78
C THR A 199 2.78 -1.16 -4.08
N PHE A 200 3.37 -2.35 -4.18
CA PHE A 200 3.14 -3.28 -5.29
C PHE A 200 2.46 -4.55 -4.78
N SER A 201 1.56 -5.12 -5.59
CA SER A 201 0.81 -6.31 -5.19
C SER A 201 1.67 -7.55 -4.94
N THR A 202 2.93 -7.54 -5.37
CA THR A 202 3.85 -8.66 -5.15
C THR A 202 5.26 -8.24 -4.78
N GLY A 203 5.97 -9.20 -4.21
CA GLY A 203 7.38 -9.08 -3.85
C GLY A 203 8.31 -9.47 -4.99
N ALA A 204 9.59 -9.26 -4.73
CA ALA A 204 10.72 -9.63 -5.58
C ALA A 204 10.60 -11.01 -6.25
N GLY A 205 10.82 -11.08 -7.56
CA GLY A 205 11.03 -12.35 -8.29
C GLY A 205 9.83 -13.30 -8.42
N LYS A 206 8.60 -12.91 -8.03
CA LYS A 206 7.40 -13.73 -8.16
C LYS A 206 6.30 -13.04 -8.99
N PRO A 207 5.62 -13.72 -9.94
CA PRO A 207 4.54 -13.11 -10.72
C PRO A 207 3.36 -12.66 -9.84
N ALA A 208 2.66 -11.61 -10.24
CA ALA A 208 1.31 -11.37 -9.73
C ALA A 208 0.36 -12.32 -10.43
N ILE A 209 -0.46 -12.99 -9.64
CA ILE A 209 -1.50 -13.89 -10.12
C ILE A 209 -2.81 -13.14 -10.01
N ALA A 210 -3.46 -13.01 -11.15
CA ALA A 210 -4.85 -12.63 -11.24
C ALA A 210 -5.68 -13.90 -11.51
N PRO A 211 -6.85 -14.07 -10.86
CA PRO A 211 -7.81 -15.07 -11.31
C PRO A 211 -8.18 -14.86 -12.78
N ALA A 212 -8.43 -15.92 -13.53
CA ALA A 212 -9.00 -15.80 -14.89
C ALA A 212 -10.51 -15.48 -14.88
N VAL A 213 -11.05 -15.10 -13.72
CA VAL A 213 -12.48 -14.96 -13.46
C VAL A 213 -12.83 -13.49 -13.30
N GLU A 214 -13.66 -12.97 -14.19
CA GLU A 214 -14.09 -11.56 -14.20
C GLU A 214 -14.86 -11.15 -12.94
N THR A 215 -15.52 -12.11 -12.29
CA THR A 215 -16.31 -11.86 -11.07
C THR A 215 -15.48 -11.96 -9.79
N GLN A 216 -14.16 -12.11 -9.87
CA GLN A 216 -13.26 -12.14 -8.71
C GLN A 216 -12.31 -10.95 -8.76
N ASN A 217 -11.95 -10.42 -7.59
CA ASN A 217 -10.86 -9.46 -7.52
C ASN A 217 -9.52 -10.20 -7.59
N THR A 218 -8.44 -9.50 -7.95
CA THR A 218 -7.08 -9.95 -7.64
C THR A 218 -6.90 -10.11 -6.12
N PHE A 219 -5.94 -10.92 -5.69
CA PHE A 219 -5.67 -11.12 -4.26
C PHE A 219 -5.40 -9.80 -3.53
N TYR A 220 -4.59 -8.93 -4.15
CA TYR A 220 -4.25 -7.64 -3.56
C TYR A 220 -5.45 -6.71 -3.45
N THR A 221 -6.16 -6.46 -4.56
CA THR A 221 -7.34 -5.58 -4.53
C THR A 221 -8.44 -6.15 -3.64
N GLY A 222 -8.64 -7.47 -3.64
CA GLY A 222 -9.58 -8.14 -2.74
C GLY A 222 -9.26 -7.88 -1.27
N SER A 223 -7.99 -8.04 -0.87
CA SER A 223 -7.54 -7.79 0.51
C SER A 223 -7.61 -6.30 0.88
N LEU A 224 -7.24 -5.40 -0.04
CA LEU A 224 -7.35 -3.95 0.16
C LEU A 224 -8.81 -3.51 0.38
N VAL A 225 -9.73 -3.96 -0.48
CA VAL A 225 -11.16 -3.66 -0.34
C VAL A 225 -11.71 -4.24 0.95
N LYS A 226 -11.39 -5.50 1.27
CA LYS A 226 -11.79 -6.15 2.53
C LYS A 226 -11.36 -5.30 3.73
N LEU A 227 -10.07 -4.98 3.81
CA LEU A 227 -9.53 -4.26 4.97
C LEU A 227 -10.02 -2.81 5.03
N MET A 228 -10.12 -2.09 3.92
CA MET A 228 -10.71 -0.74 3.94
C MET A 228 -12.16 -0.72 4.44
N ASN A 229 -12.90 -1.83 4.34
CA ASN A 229 -14.25 -1.95 4.89
C ASN A 229 -14.29 -2.33 6.38
N SER A 230 -13.27 -3.02 6.89
CA SER A 230 -13.34 -3.68 8.21
C SER A 230 -12.38 -3.14 9.25
N VAL A 231 -11.29 -2.46 8.85
CA VAL A 231 -10.35 -1.91 9.82
C VAL A 231 -10.97 -0.74 10.56
N SER A 232 -10.51 -0.55 11.80
CA SER A 232 -10.83 0.61 12.62
C SER A 232 -10.50 1.91 11.89
N ASP A 233 -11.34 2.92 12.11
CA ASP A 233 -11.17 4.27 11.59
C ASP A 233 -9.88 4.94 12.06
N GLN A 234 -9.28 4.48 13.17
CA GLN A 234 -8.00 4.95 13.69
C GLN A 234 -6.77 4.38 12.95
N THR A 235 -6.99 3.41 12.07
CA THR A 235 -5.90 2.78 11.30
C THR A 235 -5.34 3.78 10.30
N THR A 236 -4.02 3.98 10.29
CA THR A 236 -3.34 4.82 9.31
C THR A 236 -3.17 4.11 7.97
N PHE A 237 -2.99 4.85 6.87
CA PHE A 237 -2.74 4.22 5.57
C PHE A 237 -1.49 3.33 5.53
N PRO A 238 -0.33 3.71 6.12
CA PRO A 238 0.81 2.79 6.22
C PRO A 238 0.48 1.50 6.97
N GLU A 239 -0.25 1.59 8.09
CA GLU A 239 -0.69 0.41 8.85
C GLU A 239 -1.64 -0.45 8.01
N LEU A 240 -2.62 0.16 7.34
CA LEU A 240 -3.50 -0.53 6.40
C LEU A 240 -2.70 -1.31 5.35
N MET A 241 -1.69 -0.70 4.72
CA MET A 241 -0.91 -1.37 3.68
C MET A 241 -0.09 -2.54 4.24
N GLN A 242 0.41 -2.46 5.48
CA GLN A 242 1.06 -3.59 6.15
C GLN A 242 0.07 -4.72 6.48
N LEU A 243 -1.16 -4.37 6.86
CA LEU A 243 -2.24 -5.36 7.06
C LEU A 243 -2.63 -6.02 5.72
N VAL A 244 -2.74 -5.25 4.64
CA VAL A 244 -2.99 -5.77 3.28
C VAL A 244 -1.89 -6.73 2.85
N ARG A 245 -0.63 -6.34 3.08
CA ARG A 245 0.52 -7.22 2.81
C ARG A 245 0.40 -8.57 3.54
N SER A 246 0.04 -8.53 4.81
CA SER A 246 -0.12 -9.73 5.63
C SER A 246 -1.31 -10.58 5.19
N ASP A 247 -2.46 -9.96 4.95
CA ASP A 247 -3.70 -10.65 4.53
C ASP A 247 -3.55 -11.31 3.15
N VAL A 248 -2.90 -10.64 2.18
CA VAL A 248 -2.58 -11.22 0.86
C VAL A 248 -1.73 -12.47 1.03
N ARG A 249 -0.64 -12.36 1.79
CA ARG A 249 0.29 -13.47 2.02
C ARG A 249 -0.41 -14.65 2.69
N GLU A 250 -1.16 -14.40 3.76
CA GLU A 250 -1.88 -15.44 4.50
C GLU A 250 -2.99 -16.09 3.67
N THR A 251 -3.77 -15.28 2.96
CA THR A 251 -4.84 -15.77 2.07
C THR A 251 -4.27 -16.69 1.00
N MET A 252 -3.16 -16.31 0.37
CA MET A 252 -2.54 -17.13 -0.66
C MET A 252 -1.86 -18.37 -0.10
N LEU A 253 -1.15 -18.29 1.04
CA LEU A 253 -0.49 -19.45 1.68
C LEU A 253 -1.50 -20.49 2.18
N ASN A 254 -2.70 -20.07 2.55
CA ASN A 254 -3.78 -20.96 3.00
C ASN A 254 -4.78 -21.32 1.89
N HIS A 255 -4.50 -20.94 0.64
CA HIS A 255 -5.40 -21.19 -0.48
C HIS A 255 -5.57 -22.70 -0.75
N PRO A 256 -6.78 -23.19 -1.11
CA PRO A 256 -7.01 -24.62 -1.38
C PRO A 256 -6.18 -25.16 -2.56
N VAL A 257 -5.88 -24.31 -3.55
CA VAL A 257 -5.09 -24.69 -4.73
C VAL A 257 -3.58 -24.55 -4.45
N ALA A 258 -2.84 -25.65 -4.54
CA ALA A 258 -1.40 -25.70 -4.25
C ALA A 258 -0.56 -24.72 -5.10
N ALA A 259 -0.85 -24.61 -6.40
CA ALA A 259 -0.15 -23.67 -7.28
C ALA A 259 -0.27 -22.19 -6.83
N VAL A 260 -1.40 -21.82 -6.22
CA VAL A 260 -1.57 -20.47 -5.65
C VAL A 260 -0.70 -20.30 -4.40
N ARG A 261 -0.55 -21.34 -3.58
CA ARG A 261 0.31 -21.31 -2.38
C ARG A 261 1.79 -21.18 -2.74
N GLU A 262 2.25 -21.91 -3.76
CA GLU A 262 3.65 -21.84 -4.24
C GLU A 262 4.01 -20.44 -4.74
N LEU A 263 3.04 -19.81 -5.40
CA LEU A 263 3.14 -18.46 -5.94
C LEU A 263 2.60 -17.39 -4.98
N ALA A 264 2.48 -17.72 -3.68
CA ALA A 264 2.02 -16.77 -2.68
C ALA A 264 2.86 -15.48 -2.72
N GLN A 265 2.13 -14.38 -2.80
CA GLN A 265 2.67 -13.04 -2.94
C GLN A 265 3.05 -12.48 -1.59
N ASP A 266 4.09 -11.66 -1.59
CA ASP A 266 4.50 -10.86 -0.44
C ASP A 266 4.61 -9.40 -0.90
N PRO A 267 3.53 -8.62 -0.85
CA PRO A 267 3.49 -7.25 -1.37
C PRO A 267 4.68 -6.40 -0.91
N PHE A 268 5.24 -5.62 -1.84
CA PHE A 268 6.32 -4.68 -1.52
C PHE A 268 5.72 -3.34 -1.08
N ILE A 269 6.34 -2.73 -0.06
CA ILE A 269 6.00 -1.40 0.44
C ILE A 269 7.27 -0.55 0.47
N ALA A 270 7.20 0.66 -0.07
CA ALA A 270 8.16 1.74 0.15
C ALA A 270 7.46 2.89 0.87
N ASP A 271 7.90 3.18 2.09
CA ASP A 271 7.30 4.18 2.97
C ASP A 271 8.27 5.34 3.24
N HIS A 272 7.84 6.54 2.85
CA HIS A 272 8.49 7.79 3.24
C HIS A 272 7.45 8.85 3.64
N THR A 273 6.35 8.40 4.23
CA THR A 273 5.28 9.24 4.76
C THR A 273 5.80 10.15 5.88
N ARG A 274 5.24 11.35 6.01
CA ARG A 274 5.65 12.35 7.02
C ARG A 274 4.56 12.71 8.01
N VAL A 275 3.33 12.36 7.67
CA VAL A 275 2.12 12.63 8.45
C VAL A 275 1.42 11.33 8.78
N ARG A 276 0.72 11.29 9.91
CA ARG A 276 -0.13 10.17 10.30
C ARG A 276 -1.56 10.48 9.86
N LEU A 277 -1.97 9.94 8.72
CA LEU A 277 -3.33 10.08 8.20
C LEU A 277 -4.07 8.75 8.30
N THR A 278 -5.26 8.79 8.86
CA THR A 278 -6.16 7.66 9.09
C THR A 278 -6.98 7.33 7.85
N VAL A 279 -7.46 6.09 7.75
CA VAL A 279 -8.34 5.66 6.66
C VAL A 279 -9.69 6.37 6.71
N GLU A 280 -10.14 6.80 7.87
CA GLU A 280 -11.35 7.61 8.02
C GLU A 280 -11.05 9.10 7.76
N PRO A 281 -11.85 9.77 6.91
CA PRO A 281 -11.69 11.20 6.66
C PRO A 281 -12.05 12.04 7.88
N LYS A 282 -11.29 13.12 8.10
CA LYS A 282 -11.72 14.19 9.01
C LYS A 282 -12.99 14.83 8.44
N ARG A 283 -14.09 14.83 9.19
CA ARG A 283 -15.35 15.48 8.80
C ARG A 283 -15.59 16.72 9.64
N GLU A 284 -15.97 17.82 9.00
CA GLU A 284 -16.31 19.06 9.68
C GLU A 284 -17.52 18.87 10.59
N GLY A 285 -17.43 19.30 11.84
CA GLY A 285 -18.54 19.21 12.81
C GLY A 285 -18.86 17.78 13.28
N ALA A 286 -18.13 16.76 12.84
CA ALA A 286 -18.25 15.43 13.41
C ALA A 286 -17.66 15.45 14.82
N ALA A 287 -18.37 14.87 15.79
CA ALA A 287 -17.77 14.58 17.08
C ALA A 287 -16.51 13.76 16.82
N ALA A 288 -15.37 14.21 17.34
CA ALA A 288 -14.13 13.43 17.25
C ALA A 288 -14.45 12.01 17.75
N PRO A 289 -14.05 10.96 17.01
CA PRO A 289 -14.23 9.59 17.49
C PRO A 289 -13.70 9.52 18.92
N ALA A 290 -14.41 8.80 19.79
CA ALA A 290 -14.02 8.70 21.20
C ALA A 290 -12.54 8.31 21.27
N GLY A 291 -11.72 9.26 21.74
CA GLY A 291 -10.30 9.06 21.84
C GLY A 291 -9.98 7.93 22.82
N PRO A 292 -8.73 7.45 22.81
CA PRO A 292 -8.28 6.48 23.80
C PRO A 292 -8.55 7.01 25.21
N ASP A 293 -8.89 6.12 26.14
CA ASP A 293 -8.95 6.50 27.56
C ASP A 293 -7.56 6.95 28.04
N ILE A 294 -7.48 7.65 29.18
CA ILE A 294 -6.20 8.22 29.67
C ILE A 294 -5.11 7.15 29.81
N ASN A 295 -5.46 5.93 30.21
CA ASN A 295 -4.50 4.85 30.37
C ASN A 295 -4.07 4.29 29.00
N GLU A 296 -5.02 4.18 28.06
CA GLU A 296 -4.75 3.72 26.69
C GLU A 296 -3.85 4.70 25.95
N GLU A 297 -4.14 5.99 26.08
CA GLU A 297 -3.34 7.07 25.51
C GLU A 297 -1.91 7.05 26.06
N ALA A 298 -1.74 6.80 27.36
CA ALA A 298 -0.44 6.68 27.98
C ALA A 298 0.33 5.44 27.45
N GLU A 299 -0.35 4.31 27.26
CA GLU A 299 0.24 3.08 26.70
C GLU A 299 0.65 3.26 25.24
N LEU A 300 -0.19 3.90 24.42
CA LEU A 300 0.07 4.21 23.02
C LEU A 300 1.26 5.18 22.88
N LYS A 301 1.28 6.27 23.67
CA LYS A 301 2.42 7.21 23.68
C LYS A 301 3.71 6.52 24.08
N LYS A 302 3.66 5.66 25.11
CA LYS A 302 4.81 4.86 25.51
C LYS A 302 5.29 4.00 24.35
N LEU A 303 4.39 3.29 23.67
CA LEU A 303 4.74 2.48 22.52
C LEU A 303 5.38 3.32 21.40
N GLU A 304 4.81 4.48 21.07
CA GLU A 304 5.28 5.38 20.01
C GLU A 304 6.72 5.87 20.23
N GLN A 305 7.13 6.08 21.48
CA GLN A 305 8.45 6.58 21.84
C GLN A 305 9.56 5.52 21.85
N LEU A 306 9.22 4.23 21.70
CA LEU A 306 10.20 3.15 21.71
C LEU A 306 10.89 2.99 20.36
N ALA A 307 12.23 3.00 20.40
CA ALA A 307 13.09 2.75 19.24
C ALA A 307 13.68 1.32 19.24
N TRP A 308 13.85 0.68 20.40
CA TRP A 308 14.44 -0.65 20.46
C TRP A 308 13.39 -1.75 20.19
N PRO A 309 13.59 -2.62 19.18
CA PRO A 309 12.56 -3.59 18.77
C PRO A 309 12.05 -4.51 19.89
N ALA A 310 12.92 -4.97 20.80
CA ALA A 310 12.49 -5.87 21.88
C ALA A 310 11.48 -5.22 22.83
N GLU A 311 11.64 -3.93 23.11
CA GLU A 311 10.73 -3.16 23.96
C GLU A 311 9.41 -2.89 23.24
N VAL A 312 9.47 -2.58 21.94
CA VAL A 312 8.27 -2.43 21.10
C VAL A 312 7.44 -3.72 21.13
N VAL A 313 8.06 -4.89 20.93
CA VAL A 313 7.35 -6.18 21.00
C VAL A 313 6.71 -6.39 22.36
N GLN A 314 7.46 -6.19 23.45
CA GLN A 314 6.96 -6.41 24.80
C GLN A 314 5.75 -5.51 25.12
N VAL A 315 5.83 -4.21 24.82
CA VAL A 315 4.74 -3.26 25.10
C VAL A 315 3.54 -3.52 24.20
N ALA A 316 3.76 -3.80 22.91
CA ALA A 316 2.68 -4.09 21.98
C ALA A 316 1.94 -5.39 22.34
N GLU A 317 2.65 -6.44 22.75
CA GLU A 317 2.02 -7.69 23.22
C GLU A 317 1.20 -7.50 24.49
N ALA A 318 1.70 -6.72 25.44
CA ALA A 318 0.97 -6.38 26.66
C ALA A 318 -0.31 -5.61 26.33
N PHE A 319 -0.23 -4.61 25.45
CA PHE A 319 -1.39 -3.84 24.99
C PHE A 319 -2.44 -4.73 24.31
N LEU A 320 -2.04 -5.54 23.33
CA LEU A 320 -2.97 -6.40 22.58
C LEU A 320 -3.62 -7.46 23.47
N LYS A 321 -2.94 -7.92 24.52
CA LYS A 321 -3.50 -8.83 25.51
C LYS A 321 -4.52 -8.14 26.42
N ALA A 322 -4.23 -6.91 26.84
CA ALA A 322 -5.09 -6.15 27.74
C ALA A 322 -6.31 -5.55 27.02
N ARG A 323 -6.16 -5.20 25.74
CA ARG A 323 -7.13 -4.43 24.94
C ARG A 323 -7.29 -5.01 23.52
N PRO A 324 -7.73 -6.26 23.37
CA PRO A 324 -7.85 -6.90 22.05
C PRO A 324 -8.84 -6.18 21.11
N ASP A 325 -9.89 -5.59 21.68
CA ASP A 325 -10.96 -4.91 20.93
C ASP A 325 -10.71 -3.40 20.74
N SER A 326 -9.54 -2.91 21.11
CA SER A 326 -9.19 -1.49 20.95
C SER A 326 -9.22 -1.08 19.47
N PRO A 327 -9.73 0.12 19.13
CA PRO A 327 -9.64 0.65 17.77
C PRO A 327 -8.19 0.87 17.31
N PHE A 328 -7.21 0.89 18.22
CA PHE A 328 -5.78 1.03 17.92
C PHE A 328 -5.05 -0.33 17.80
N ALA A 329 -5.71 -1.44 18.16
CA ALA A 329 -5.12 -2.77 18.10
C ALA A 329 -4.51 -3.13 16.74
N PRO A 330 -5.12 -2.77 15.57
CA PRO A 330 -4.49 -3.04 14.28
C PRO A 330 -3.13 -2.36 14.10
N GLY A 331 -2.99 -1.09 14.49
CA GLY A 331 -1.72 -0.36 14.43
C GLY A 331 -0.67 -0.94 15.39
N VAL A 332 -1.10 -1.34 16.59
CA VAL A 332 -0.22 -2.00 17.59
C VAL A 332 0.24 -3.37 17.09
N GLN A 333 -0.63 -4.14 16.40
CA GLN A 333 -0.27 -5.39 15.75
C GLN A 333 0.81 -5.16 14.67
N VAL A 334 0.63 -4.17 13.80
CA VAL A 334 1.63 -3.82 12.78
C VAL A 334 2.98 -3.47 13.42
N ALA A 335 2.97 -2.66 14.49
CA ALA A 335 4.19 -2.29 15.22
C ALA A 335 4.89 -3.52 15.83
N ARG A 336 4.14 -4.44 16.44
CA ARG A 336 4.66 -5.70 17.01
C ARG A 336 5.31 -6.56 15.92
N ASP A 337 4.60 -6.80 14.82
CA ASP A 337 5.04 -7.73 13.79
C ASP A 337 6.26 -7.18 13.04
N GLY A 338 6.28 -5.87 12.79
CA GLY A 338 7.46 -5.16 12.28
C GLY A 338 8.66 -5.21 13.23
N ALA A 339 8.44 -5.01 14.54
CA ALA A 339 9.51 -5.11 15.53
C ALA A 339 10.05 -6.55 15.67
N ARG A 340 9.21 -7.58 15.52
CA ARG A 340 9.66 -8.98 15.44
C ARG A 340 10.55 -9.22 14.22
N ALA A 341 10.19 -8.66 13.06
CA ALA A 341 11.03 -8.72 11.87
C ALA A 341 12.37 -7.99 12.08
N ALA A 342 12.37 -6.83 12.73
CA ALA A 342 13.59 -6.12 13.12
C ALA A 342 14.49 -6.95 14.05
N LEU A 343 13.93 -7.63 15.06
CA LEU A 343 14.70 -8.54 15.91
C LEU A 343 15.30 -9.71 15.12
N ALA A 344 14.54 -10.29 14.20
CA ALA A 344 15.05 -11.36 13.34
C ALA A 344 16.20 -10.87 12.45
N ALA A 345 16.09 -9.66 11.91
CA ALA A 345 17.15 -9.02 11.14
C ALA A 345 18.42 -8.77 11.97
N LEU A 346 18.28 -8.22 13.18
CA LEU A 346 19.41 -7.93 14.10
C LEU A 346 20.14 -9.21 14.58
N ARG A 347 19.51 -10.38 14.52
CA ARG A 347 20.13 -11.66 14.89
C ARG A 347 20.99 -12.26 13.78
N ARG A 348 20.96 -11.72 12.57
CA ARG A 348 21.78 -12.24 11.48
C ARG A 348 23.25 -11.86 11.69
N ASN A 349 24.15 -12.81 11.42
CA ASN A 349 25.59 -12.64 11.63
C ASN A 349 26.21 -11.54 10.74
N ASP A 350 25.57 -11.21 9.63
CA ASP A 350 26.01 -10.17 8.70
C ASP A 350 25.54 -8.76 9.11
N VAL A 351 24.70 -8.61 10.14
CA VAL A 351 24.21 -7.30 10.60
C VAL A 351 25.00 -6.82 11.80
N ARG A 352 25.84 -5.80 11.59
CA ARG A 352 26.68 -5.19 12.64
C ARG A 352 26.00 -3.98 13.28
N LEU A 353 24.81 -4.18 13.83
CA LEU A 353 24.02 -3.12 14.46
C LEU A 353 23.56 -3.56 15.86
N PHE A 354 23.77 -2.70 16.86
CA PHE A 354 23.53 -3.02 18.26
C PHE A 354 22.54 -2.06 18.90
N ARG A 355 22.09 -2.36 20.12
CA ARG A 355 21.13 -1.55 20.88
C ARG A 355 21.49 -0.06 20.96
N THR A 356 22.78 0.27 21.12
CA THR A 356 23.28 1.65 21.17
C THR A 356 23.06 2.43 19.87
N ALA A 357 22.81 1.76 18.74
CA ALA A 357 22.45 2.43 17.50
C ALA A 357 21.02 2.99 17.51
N PHE A 358 20.15 2.45 18.36
CA PHE A 358 18.74 2.85 18.52
C PHE A 358 18.51 3.87 19.64
N SER A 359 19.58 4.41 20.23
CA SER A 359 19.48 5.41 21.28
C SER A 359 18.93 6.73 20.74
N LEU A 360 17.88 7.23 21.38
CA LEU A 360 17.34 8.57 21.17
C LEU A 360 18.14 9.59 22.00
N ASN A 361 18.35 10.77 21.44
CA ASN A 361 18.87 11.94 22.15
C ASN A 361 17.97 13.16 21.90
N GLU A 362 18.00 14.12 22.82
CA GLU A 362 17.12 15.29 22.80
C GLU A 362 17.40 16.20 21.60
N ASP A 363 18.68 16.36 21.25
CA ASP A 363 19.15 17.22 20.14
C ASP A 363 18.96 16.61 18.74
N MET A 364 18.47 15.36 18.62
CA MET A 364 18.30 14.73 17.30
C MET A 364 17.18 15.41 16.50
N PRO A 365 17.45 15.76 15.23
CA PRO A 365 16.43 16.29 14.32
C PRO A 365 15.20 15.39 14.27
N ASN A 366 14.01 15.99 14.24
CA ASN A 366 12.76 15.23 14.32
C ASN A 366 12.61 14.18 13.22
N GLU A 367 13.04 14.46 11.98
CA GLU A 367 13.01 13.50 10.88
C GLU A 367 13.91 12.27 11.15
N GLN A 368 15.09 12.49 11.74
CA GLN A 368 15.98 11.39 12.15
C GLN A 368 15.39 10.59 13.31
N ARG A 369 14.76 11.27 14.27
CA ARG A 369 14.05 10.61 15.38
C ARG A 369 12.93 9.73 14.87
N GLN A 370 12.12 10.23 13.94
CA GLN A 370 11.03 9.47 13.32
C GLN A 370 11.55 8.27 12.54
N ASP A 371 12.61 8.43 11.73
CA ASP A 371 13.25 7.30 11.04
C ASP A 371 13.74 6.25 12.04
N LEU A 372 14.40 6.65 13.13
CA LEU A 372 14.92 5.72 14.13
C LEU A 372 13.82 4.93 14.85
N LEU A 373 12.70 5.58 15.16
CA LEU A 373 11.51 4.92 15.70
C LEU A 373 10.94 3.91 14.68
N ARG A 374 10.87 4.26 13.40
CA ARG A 374 10.41 3.35 12.33
C ARG A 374 11.35 2.16 12.13
N CYS A 375 12.67 2.36 12.25
CA CYS A 375 13.64 1.27 12.25
C CYS A 375 13.35 0.24 13.35
N GLY A 376 12.98 0.71 14.54
CA GLY A 376 12.56 -0.14 15.67
C GLY A 376 11.36 -1.03 15.35
N ARG A 377 10.56 -0.65 14.35
CA ARG A 377 9.36 -1.33 13.86
C ARG A 377 9.61 -2.01 12.50
N GLY A 378 10.86 -2.22 12.11
CA GLY A 378 11.21 -2.99 10.91
C GLY A 378 11.03 -2.25 9.58
N ASP A 379 10.94 -0.93 9.58
CA ASP A 379 10.92 -0.14 8.34
C ASP A 379 12.31 -0.17 7.67
N LYS A 380 12.39 -0.90 6.56
CA LYS A 380 13.60 -1.10 5.75
C LYS A 380 14.07 0.17 5.04
N ASP A 381 13.17 1.10 4.75
CA ASP A 381 13.48 2.33 4.01
C ASP A 381 13.96 3.40 4.99
N ALA A 382 13.36 3.48 6.19
CA ALA A 382 13.90 4.26 7.31
C ALA A 382 15.32 3.79 7.69
N ALA A 383 15.58 2.47 7.72
CA ALA A 383 16.91 1.94 7.97
C ALA A 383 17.95 2.38 6.92
N ALA A 384 17.57 2.37 5.63
CA ALA A 384 18.43 2.87 4.55
C ALA A 384 18.68 4.39 4.67
N ARG A 385 17.65 5.18 5.01
CA ARG A 385 17.78 6.62 5.30
C ARG A 385 18.69 6.87 6.51
N MET A 386 18.62 6.05 7.55
CA MET A 386 19.54 6.13 8.69
C MET A 386 20.98 5.86 8.27
N ALA A 387 21.23 4.91 7.37
CA ALA A 387 22.56 4.68 6.83
C ALA A 387 23.10 5.90 6.07
N TRP A 388 22.28 6.53 5.22
CA TRP A 388 22.70 7.65 4.38
C TRP A 388 23.29 8.83 5.16
N ARG A 389 22.83 9.04 6.40
CA ARG A 389 23.34 10.09 7.29
C ARG A 389 24.83 9.93 7.62
N PHE A 390 25.34 8.70 7.60
CA PHE A 390 26.75 8.40 7.88
C PHE A 390 27.65 8.39 6.63
N ARG A 391 27.08 8.49 5.41
CA ARG A 391 27.85 8.41 4.13
C ARG A 391 28.79 9.61 3.92
N GLY A 392 28.42 10.79 4.43
CA GLY A 392 29.13 12.06 4.20
C GLY A 392 30.12 12.46 5.31
N GLU A 393 30.03 11.83 6.49
CA GLU A 393 30.92 12.15 7.63
C GLU A 393 32.37 11.68 7.39
N SER A 394 32.62 10.90 6.35
CA SER A 394 33.95 10.44 5.91
C SER A 394 34.68 11.40 4.96
N SER A 395 34.03 12.47 4.47
CA SER A 395 34.60 13.39 3.45
C SER A 395 34.98 14.78 3.98
N GLY A 396 34.67 15.09 5.24
CA GLY A 396 35.11 16.33 5.89
C GLY A 396 36.54 16.18 6.42
N GLY A 397 37.49 16.89 5.81
CA GLY A 397 38.91 16.95 6.23
C GLY A 397 39.11 17.65 7.58
N GLY A 398 38.71 16.99 8.65
CA GLY A 398 38.98 17.38 10.04
C GLY A 398 39.57 16.22 10.82
N ASP A 399 40.68 16.50 11.49
CA ASP A 399 41.53 15.58 12.24
C ASP A 399 40.77 14.52 13.05
N GLY A 400 40.75 13.27 12.57
CA GLY A 400 40.12 12.18 13.33
C GLY A 400 39.99 10.85 12.59
N TYR A 401 41.10 10.13 12.39
CA TYR A 401 41.13 8.76 11.86
C TYR A 401 40.07 7.83 12.51
N GLY A 402 39.78 8.00 13.80
CA GLY A 402 38.76 7.21 14.53
C GLY A 402 37.31 7.56 14.21
N ARG A 403 37.00 8.83 13.87
CA ARG A 403 35.63 9.29 13.60
C ARG A 403 35.14 8.77 12.24
N ALA A 404 36.00 8.82 11.22
CA ALA A 404 35.70 8.29 9.89
C ALA A 404 35.45 6.77 9.89
N SER A 405 36.25 6.00 10.66
CA SER A 405 36.07 4.55 10.81
C SER A 405 34.75 4.20 11.54
N SER A 406 34.36 4.99 12.54
CA SER A 406 33.09 4.80 13.26
C SER A 406 31.88 5.10 12.37
N ALA A 407 31.91 6.19 11.58
CA ALA A 407 30.84 6.55 10.66
C ALA A 407 30.67 5.48 9.56
N GLN A 408 31.78 4.98 9.01
CA GLN A 408 31.75 3.88 8.05
C GLN A 408 31.12 2.61 8.63
N SER A 409 31.50 2.23 9.87
CA SER A 409 30.91 1.07 10.54
C SER A 409 29.40 1.24 10.78
N ARG A 410 28.95 2.45 11.08
CA ARG A 410 27.53 2.79 11.25
C ARG A 410 26.77 2.74 9.93
N TYR A 411 27.35 3.27 8.85
CA TYR A 411 26.80 3.16 7.50
C TYR A 411 26.59 1.69 7.11
N GLU A 412 27.64 0.86 7.27
CA GLU A 412 27.58 -0.57 6.94
C GLU A 412 26.52 -1.30 7.77
N GLY A 413 26.51 -1.09 9.09
CA GLY A 413 25.55 -1.74 9.98
C GLY A 413 24.08 -1.40 9.67
N TRP A 414 23.79 -0.12 9.38
CA TRP A 414 22.43 0.31 9.01
C TRP A 414 22.00 -0.21 7.64
N MET A 415 22.90 -0.20 6.65
CA MET A 415 22.60 -0.81 5.34
C MET A 415 22.38 -2.32 5.46
N GLN A 416 23.22 -3.04 6.21
CA GLN A 416 23.04 -4.48 6.44
C GLN A 416 21.69 -4.77 7.10
N PHE A 417 21.28 -3.94 8.06
CA PHE A 417 19.97 -4.03 8.69
C PHE A 417 18.83 -3.78 7.68
N ALA A 418 18.93 -2.78 6.81
CA ALA A 418 17.97 -2.53 5.74
C ALA A 418 17.87 -3.72 4.76
N VAL A 419 19.02 -4.30 4.37
CA VAL A 419 19.09 -5.50 3.51
C VAL A 419 18.43 -6.70 4.17
N ALA A 420 18.67 -6.90 5.46
CA ALA A 420 18.07 -7.98 6.25
C ALA A 420 16.54 -7.86 6.33
N LEU A 421 16.01 -6.63 6.32
CA LEU A 421 14.59 -6.32 6.23
C LEU A 421 14.01 -6.38 4.80
N GLY A 422 14.85 -6.65 3.79
CA GLY A 422 14.43 -6.87 2.40
C GLY A 422 14.66 -5.70 1.45
N ASN A 423 15.47 -4.71 1.81
CA ASN A 423 15.80 -3.59 0.93
C ASN A 423 16.88 -3.97 -0.10
N GLY A 424 16.46 -4.20 -1.36
CA GLY A 424 17.36 -4.56 -2.46
C GLY A 424 18.22 -3.40 -2.95
N ILE A 425 17.71 -2.17 -2.85
CA ILE A 425 18.46 -0.94 -3.17
C ILE A 425 19.64 -0.79 -2.21
N ALA A 426 19.40 -0.94 -0.90
CA ALA A 426 20.45 -0.93 0.13
C ALA A 426 21.51 -2.01 -0.11
N SER A 427 21.09 -3.18 -0.61
CA SER A 427 22.02 -4.27 -0.94
C SER A 427 22.94 -3.88 -2.09
N TYR A 428 22.41 -3.28 -3.14
CA TYR A 428 23.23 -2.79 -4.24
C TYR A 428 24.16 -1.64 -3.81
N GLU A 429 23.72 -0.75 -2.93
CA GLU A 429 24.56 0.32 -2.41
C GLU A 429 25.71 -0.21 -1.53
N LEU A 430 25.49 -1.27 -0.75
CA LEU A 430 26.58 -1.99 -0.09
C LEU A 430 27.54 -2.63 -1.08
N ALA A 431 27.03 -3.20 -2.18
CA ALA A 431 27.89 -3.76 -3.22
C ALA A 431 28.81 -2.69 -3.82
N LEU A 432 28.28 -1.50 -4.12
CA LEU A 432 29.06 -0.37 -4.61
C LEU A 432 30.06 0.13 -3.56
N HIS A 433 29.67 0.20 -2.29
CA HIS A 433 30.55 0.57 -1.17
C HIS A 433 31.74 -0.38 -1.04
N PHE A 434 31.49 -1.69 -1.01
CA PHE A 434 32.56 -2.69 -0.91
C PHE A 434 33.46 -2.70 -2.14
N ARG A 435 32.91 -2.46 -3.34
CA ARG A 435 33.70 -2.32 -4.57
C ARG A 435 34.67 -1.15 -4.48
N LYS A 436 34.20 0.01 -4.00
CA LYS A 436 35.04 1.21 -3.80
C LYS A 436 36.14 0.99 -2.76
N ASN A 437 35.90 0.14 -1.76
CA ASN A 437 36.86 -0.16 -0.70
C ASN A 437 37.76 -1.38 -0.99
N GLY A 438 37.82 -1.86 -2.24
CA GLY A 438 38.70 -2.97 -2.62
C GLY A 438 38.27 -4.34 -2.08
N GLN A 439 36.98 -4.53 -1.80
CA GLN A 439 36.40 -5.77 -1.27
C GLN A 439 35.48 -6.45 -2.30
N PRO A 440 36.03 -6.99 -3.41
CA PRO A 440 35.24 -7.48 -4.55
C PRO A 440 34.36 -8.70 -4.23
N LEU A 441 34.78 -9.57 -3.30
CA LEU A 441 33.98 -10.73 -2.89
C LEU A 441 32.68 -10.29 -2.20
N LEU A 442 32.77 -9.37 -1.23
CA LEU A 442 31.61 -8.80 -0.56
C LEU A 442 30.74 -8.01 -1.54
N ALA A 443 31.36 -7.25 -2.45
CA ALA A 443 30.64 -6.55 -3.50
C ALA A 443 29.76 -7.50 -4.33
N SER A 444 30.33 -8.61 -4.81
CA SER A 444 29.61 -9.63 -5.58
C SER A 444 28.47 -10.27 -4.79
N GLN A 445 28.69 -10.59 -3.50
CA GLN A 445 27.67 -11.16 -2.62
C GLN A 445 26.45 -10.23 -2.46
N PHE A 446 26.69 -8.95 -2.18
CA PHE A 446 25.62 -7.97 -2.01
C PHE A 446 24.93 -7.60 -3.34
N GLU A 447 25.63 -7.71 -4.47
CA GLU A 447 25.04 -7.54 -5.81
C GLU A 447 24.10 -8.71 -6.16
N ALA A 448 24.51 -9.95 -5.87
CA ALA A 448 23.65 -11.12 -5.99
C ALA A 448 22.44 -11.01 -5.05
N ARG A 449 22.66 -10.59 -3.80
CA ARG A 449 21.60 -10.39 -2.83
C ARG A 449 20.59 -9.32 -3.24
N ALA A 450 21.02 -8.25 -3.92
CA ALA A 450 20.13 -7.25 -4.47
C ALA A 450 19.15 -7.84 -5.50
N ARG A 451 19.65 -8.73 -6.38
CA ARG A 451 18.82 -9.46 -7.36
C ARG A 451 17.86 -10.44 -6.69
N ASP A 452 18.31 -11.16 -5.66
CA ASP A 452 17.43 -12.05 -4.87
C ASP A 452 16.30 -11.28 -4.19
N LEU A 453 16.59 -10.05 -3.75
CA LEU A 453 15.61 -9.10 -3.23
C LEU A 453 14.84 -8.38 -4.34
N GLY A 454 14.99 -8.77 -5.60
CA GLY A 454 14.20 -8.27 -6.72
C GLY A 454 14.50 -6.82 -7.09
N TYR A 455 15.71 -6.36 -6.80
CA TYR A 455 16.22 -5.09 -7.29
C TYR A 455 17.16 -5.32 -8.48
N THR A 456 16.81 -4.73 -9.61
CA THR A 456 17.67 -4.65 -10.78
C THR A 456 18.29 -3.25 -10.82
N PRO A 457 19.62 -3.12 -10.70
CA PRO A 457 20.25 -1.82 -10.80
C PRO A 457 20.13 -1.26 -12.23
N PRO A 458 20.15 0.08 -12.40
CA PRO A 458 20.20 0.68 -13.72
C PRO A 458 21.47 0.22 -14.46
N PRO A 459 21.40 0.05 -15.79
CA PRO A 459 22.57 -0.25 -16.60
C PRO A 459 23.52 0.95 -16.58
N ASN A 460 24.55 0.94 -15.71
CA ASN A 460 25.61 1.95 -15.76
C ASN A 460 26.59 1.63 -16.90
N LEU A 461 27.08 2.69 -17.57
CA LEU A 461 28.15 2.67 -18.58
C LEU A 461 29.48 2.10 -18.05
N ASP A 462 29.66 2.05 -16.73
CA ASP A 462 30.84 1.49 -16.05
C ASP A 462 30.83 -0.04 -15.97
N ASN A 463 29.80 -0.71 -16.48
CA ASN A 463 29.77 -2.17 -16.66
C ASN A 463 30.66 -2.63 -17.83
N VAL A 464 31.86 -2.04 -17.98
CA VAL A 464 32.95 -2.77 -18.60
C VAL A 464 33.31 -3.87 -17.61
N ARG A 465 32.75 -5.06 -17.83
CA ARG A 465 33.38 -6.30 -17.37
C ARG A 465 34.84 -6.23 -17.84
N LYS A 466 35.76 -5.93 -16.92
CA LYS A 466 37.18 -6.20 -17.17
C LYS A 466 37.40 -7.69 -17.16
#